data_AF-A0AAD9DCW6-F1
#
_entry.id   AF-A0AAD9DCW6-F1
#
_cell.length_a   1.000
_cell.length_b   1.000
_cell.length_c   1.000
_cell.angle_alpha   90.00
_cell.angle_beta   90.00
_cell.angle_gamma   90.00
#
_symmetry.space_group_name_H-M   'P 1'
#
loop_
_entity.id
_entity.type
_entity.pdbx_description
1 polymer ?
#
loop_
_entity_poly.entity_id
_entity_poly.type
_entity_poly.pdbx_seq_one_letter_code
_entity_poly.pdbx_strand_id
1 'polypeptide(L)'
;MEDLGGNQDEHGYKQDVHSFQAKRLDWKEDILNATNTIIFNSAGSYISSTLAATSLAALHGLDGASAGVCMNLYVTPAMVQTSAPPHTDKQDVVVVQTQGRKRWRVYSPPDSSFDSELDPFKGMLERENSELLLDVTLYPGDTLRSFEKEDWSMHLTVGLDSHVWNLNYISMRTLALRSHGIHDVLLQQTAQNFDRNMDMCVGRVNQLSNDLREGLYSSVDDTMLSFHSKNDRTNLECGFREDEAQSLTFDQCLQTVNHFQYVGQKIANSHQDMYVAAVKEEQMRVNEEGGWARNVGNSMPDERARRLSIFRVPLYFQEMDMCREELRAWGDFLGTHENISPMILVGDQVESVFPTNLCREVDGEHPFNSAKVIKISSDGMLYDLQYFNGMVQKGVQEHYLRGPHGIGIYI
;
A
#
# COMPACT_ATOMS: atom_id res chain seq x y z
N MET A 1 -54.45 -56.69 19.52
CA MET A 1 -53.50 -56.59 18.40
C MET A 1 -53.42 -55.11 18.11
N GLU A 2 -52.67 -54.40 18.95
CA GLU A 2 -52.62 -52.94 18.98
C GLU A 2 -51.25 -52.47 18.51
N ASP A 3 -51.37 -51.56 17.54
CA ASP A 3 -50.45 -50.66 16.90
C ASP A 3 -49.35 -50.08 17.80
N LEU A 4 -48.09 -50.17 17.33
CA LEU A 4 -46.96 -49.39 17.83
C LEU A 4 -46.32 -48.67 16.64
N GLY A 5 -47.00 -47.63 16.15
CA GLY A 5 -46.45 -46.65 15.21
C GLY A 5 -45.70 -45.55 15.97
N GLY A 6 -44.37 -45.62 16.00
CA GLY A 6 -43.51 -44.57 16.52
C GLY A 6 -43.31 -43.47 15.48
N ASN A 7 -43.80 -42.26 15.77
CA ASN A 7 -43.47 -41.03 15.05
C ASN A 7 -41.98 -40.69 15.27
N GLN A 8 -41.22 -40.65 14.17
CA GLN A 8 -39.94 -39.96 14.14
C GLN A 8 -40.21 -38.50 13.79
N ASP A 9 -39.99 -37.61 14.76
CA ASP A 9 -40.05 -36.16 14.55
C ASP A 9 -38.84 -35.73 13.70
N GLU A 10 -39.06 -35.55 12.40
CA GLU A 10 -38.17 -34.80 11.50
C GLU A 10 -38.20 -33.32 11.89
N HIS A 11 -37.46 -32.94 12.92
CA HIS A 11 -37.11 -31.53 13.17
C HIS A 11 -36.03 -31.11 12.18
N GLY A 12 -36.47 -30.82 10.95
CA GLY A 12 -35.69 -30.12 9.95
C GLY A 12 -35.28 -28.75 10.48
N TYR A 13 -34.04 -28.64 10.95
CA TYR A 13 -33.40 -27.36 11.23
C TYR A 13 -33.37 -26.56 9.93
N LYS A 14 -34.32 -25.63 9.76
CA LYS A 14 -34.25 -24.61 8.73
C LYS A 14 -33.00 -23.78 9.00
N GLN A 15 -31.99 -23.97 8.17
CA GLN A 15 -30.77 -23.17 8.17
C GLN A 15 -31.17 -21.71 7.98
N ASP A 16 -30.87 -20.87 8.96
CA ASP A 16 -31.26 -19.47 8.94
C ASP A 16 -30.40 -18.72 7.91
N VAL A 17 -31.01 -18.46 6.74
CA VAL A 17 -30.41 -17.84 5.56
C VAL A 17 -29.98 -16.38 5.80
N HIS A 18 -30.20 -15.86 7.02
CA HIS A 18 -29.86 -14.50 7.41
C HIS A 18 -28.73 -14.38 8.42
N SER A 19 -28.12 -15.48 8.88
CA SER A 19 -26.96 -15.39 9.75
C SER A 19 -25.79 -14.70 9.04
N PHE A 20 -25.00 -13.88 9.76
CA PHE A 20 -23.78 -13.27 9.24
C PHE A 20 -22.81 -14.30 8.62
N GLN A 21 -22.90 -15.56 9.05
CA GLN A 21 -22.14 -16.67 8.47
C GLN A 21 -22.62 -17.09 7.08
N ALA A 22 -23.92 -17.03 6.82
CA ALA A 22 -24.49 -17.26 5.49
C ALA A 22 -24.21 -16.09 4.52
N LYS A 23 -23.73 -14.95 5.04
CA LYS A 23 -23.32 -13.75 4.28
C LYS A 23 -21.81 -13.54 4.22
N ARG A 24 -20.99 -14.42 4.81
CA ARG A 24 -19.58 -14.49 4.38
C ARG A 24 -19.62 -14.77 2.89
N LEU A 25 -18.85 -14.03 2.10
CA LEU A 25 -18.49 -14.47 0.74
C LEU A 25 -18.16 -15.96 0.87
N ASP A 26 -18.97 -16.81 0.26
CA ASP A 26 -18.54 -18.19 0.13
C ASP A 26 -17.33 -18.10 -0.78
N TRP A 27 -16.14 -18.25 -0.20
CA TRP A 27 -14.87 -18.15 -0.91
C TRP A 27 -14.85 -19.05 -2.15
N LYS A 28 -15.66 -20.12 -2.14
CA LYS A 28 -15.77 -21.04 -3.25
C LYS A 28 -16.84 -20.64 -4.26
N GLU A 29 -17.99 -20.13 -3.85
CA GLU A 29 -19.03 -19.75 -4.82
C GLU A 29 -18.87 -18.29 -5.26
N ASP A 30 -18.87 -17.32 -4.36
CA ASP A 30 -18.92 -15.91 -4.77
C ASP A 30 -17.60 -15.41 -5.37
N ILE A 31 -16.47 -15.77 -4.75
CA ILE A 31 -15.15 -15.27 -5.18
C ILE A 31 -14.68 -16.01 -6.43
N LEU A 32 -14.87 -17.34 -6.52
CA LEU A 32 -14.45 -18.10 -7.72
C LEU A 32 -15.38 -17.88 -8.91
N ASN A 33 -16.66 -17.55 -8.67
CA ASN A 33 -17.59 -17.18 -9.75
C ASN A 33 -17.54 -15.69 -10.10
N ALA A 34 -16.63 -14.91 -9.49
CA ALA A 34 -16.41 -13.53 -9.89
C ALA A 34 -16.08 -13.47 -11.39
N THR A 35 -16.54 -12.42 -12.06
CA THR A 35 -16.24 -12.19 -13.48
C THR A 35 -14.93 -11.44 -13.70
N ASN A 36 -14.37 -10.87 -12.64
CA ASN A 36 -13.14 -10.07 -12.63
C ASN A 36 -12.16 -10.59 -11.57
N THR A 37 -10.93 -10.11 -11.61
CA THR A 37 -9.97 -10.35 -10.53
C THR A 37 -10.37 -9.57 -9.28
N ILE A 38 -10.36 -10.24 -8.14
CA ILE A 38 -10.58 -9.62 -6.83
C ILE A 38 -9.22 -9.41 -6.17
N ILE A 39 -9.02 -8.22 -5.60
CA ILE A 39 -7.77 -7.85 -4.90
C ILE A 39 -8.09 -7.50 -3.45
N PHE A 40 -7.46 -8.22 -2.52
CA PHE A 40 -7.46 -7.89 -1.10
C PHE A 40 -6.16 -7.16 -0.77
N ASN A 41 -6.23 -5.83 -0.66
CA ASN A 41 -5.08 -5.03 -0.27
C ASN A 41 -4.78 -5.22 1.21
N SER A 42 -3.50 -5.26 1.56
CA SER A 42 -3.05 -5.53 2.93
C SER A 42 -3.69 -6.78 3.53
N ALA A 43 -3.89 -7.82 2.72
CA ALA A 43 -4.41 -9.12 3.15
C ALA A 43 -3.71 -9.68 4.40
N GLY A 44 -2.42 -9.38 4.60
CA GLY A 44 -1.67 -9.74 5.80
C GLY A 44 -2.21 -9.15 7.10
N SER A 45 -2.84 -7.97 7.08
CA SER A 45 -3.40 -7.33 8.29
C SER A 45 -4.83 -7.79 8.59
N TYR A 46 -5.56 -8.28 7.58
CA TYR A 46 -6.97 -8.66 7.70
C TYR A 46 -7.22 -10.17 7.76
N ILE A 47 -6.34 -10.99 7.17
CA ILE A 47 -6.47 -12.44 7.09
C ILE A 47 -5.49 -13.08 8.10
N SER A 48 -5.93 -13.06 9.36
CA SER A 48 -5.11 -13.29 10.56
C SER A 48 -4.55 -14.70 10.72
N SER A 49 -5.23 -15.74 10.23
CA SER A 49 -4.88 -17.14 10.53
C SER A 49 -3.59 -17.63 9.87
N THR A 50 -3.29 -17.15 8.66
CA THR A 50 -2.11 -17.58 7.91
C THR A 50 -1.32 -16.39 7.39
N LEU A 51 -1.99 -15.36 6.84
CA LEU A 51 -1.27 -14.29 6.13
C LEU A 51 -0.60 -13.29 7.08
N ALA A 52 -1.16 -13.05 8.26
CA ALA A 52 -0.49 -12.23 9.28
C ALA A 52 0.83 -12.87 9.77
N ALA A 53 0.81 -14.18 10.04
CA ALA A 53 2.00 -14.92 10.42
C ALA A 53 3.04 -14.95 9.29
N THR A 54 2.61 -15.15 8.05
CA THR A 54 3.50 -15.07 6.87
C THR A 54 4.09 -13.67 6.71
N SER A 55 3.31 -12.61 6.90
CA SER A 55 3.79 -11.23 6.81
C SER A 55 4.80 -10.91 7.91
N LEU A 56 4.57 -11.39 9.13
CA LEU A 56 5.51 -11.28 10.24
C LEU A 56 6.82 -12.04 9.98
N ALA A 57 6.72 -13.25 9.42
CA ALA A 57 7.88 -14.03 9.04
C ALA A 57 8.69 -13.35 7.91
N ALA A 58 8.01 -12.76 6.93
CA ALA A 58 8.65 -11.96 5.88
C ALA A 58 9.36 -10.73 6.48
N LEU A 59 8.70 -10.00 7.38
CA LEU A 59 9.29 -8.84 8.04
C LEU A 59 10.54 -9.20 8.84
N HIS A 60 10.49 -10.28 9.65
CA HIS A 60 11.65 -10.75 10.39
C HIS A 60 12.76 -11.31 9.48
N GLY A 61 12.39 -12.00 8.40
CA GLY A 61 13.34 -12.59 7.46
C GLY A 61 14.17 -11.56 6.69
N LEU A 62 13.70 -10.31 6.63
CA LEU A 62 14.43 -9.19 6.03
C LEU A 62 15.41 -8.54 7.01
N ASP A 63 15.40 -8.89 8.29
CA ASP A 63 16.37 -8.46 9.31
C ASP A 63 16.67 -6.94 9.29
N GLY A 64 15.62 -6.12 9.20
CA GLY A 64 15.75 -4.66 9.16
C GLY A 64 16.04 -4.07 7.77
N ALA A 65 16.29 -4.88 6.74
CA ALA A 65 16.47 -4.42 5.36
C ALA A 65 15.19 -3.84 4.74
N SER A 66 14.03 -4.04 5.38
CA SER A 66 12.76 -3.46 4.99
C SER A 66 12.13 -2.72 6.16
N ALA A 67 11.67 -1.50 5.89
CA ALA A 67 10.92 -0.70 6.86
C ALA A 67 9.49 -1.21 7.07
N GLY A 68 8.99 -2.13 6.24
CA GLY A 68 7.64 -2.67 6.36
C GLY A 68 7.29 -3.61 5.22
N VAL A 69 6.40 -4.55 5.50
CA VAL A 69 5.88 -5.51 4.51
C VAL A 69 4.44 -5.12 4.17
N CYS A 70 4.07 -5.12 2.90
CA CYS A 70 2.68 -5.02 2.47
C CYS A 70 2.30 -6.26 1.67
N MET A 71 1.29 -7.00 2.11
CA MET A 71 0.86 -8.22 1.42
C MET A 71 -0.49 -8.01 0.77
N ASN A 72 -0.58 -8.13 -0.55
CA ASN A 72 -1.86 -8.16 -1.26
C ASN A 72 -2.16 -9.59 -1.71
N LEU A 73 -3.45 -9.94 -1.77
CA LEU A 73 -3.94 -11.22 -2.25
C LEU A 73 -4.78 -10.99 -3.49
N TYR A 74 -4.48 -11.71 -4.57
CA TYR A 74 -5.18 -11.64 -5.83
C TYR A 74 -5.86 -12.97 -6.12
N VAL A 75 -7.14 -12.91 -6.45
CA VAL A 75 -7.92 -14.06 -6.91
C VAL A 75 -8.41 -13.79 -8.33
N THR A 76 -7.93 -14.56 -9.30
CA THR A 76 -8.26 -14.41 -10.72
C THR A 76 -9.04 -15.64 -11.19
N PRO A 77 -10.31 -15.48 -11.62
CA PRO A 77 -11.11 -16.55 -12.20
C PRO A 77 -10.49 -17.11 -13.49
N ALA A 78 -10.76 -18.37 -13.83
CA ALA A 78 -10.17 -19.04 -14.99
C ALA A 78 -10.48 -18.36 -16.35
N MET A 79 -11.63 -17.69 -16.46
CA MET A 79 -12.04 -16.99 -17.68
C MET A 79 -11.38 -15.61 -17.85
N VAL A 80 -10.69 -15.11 -16.82
CA VAL A 80 -10.04 -13.80 -16.84
C VAL A 80 -8.61 -13.94 -17.34
N GLN A 81 -8.37 -13.50 -18.57
CA GLN A 81 -7.06 -13.63 -19.22
C GLN A 81 -5.97 -12.75 -18.58
N THR A 82 -6.37 -11.59 -18.06
CA THR A 82 -5.45 -10.57 -17.54
C THR A 82 -5.97 -10.09 -16.18
N SER A 83 -5.21 -10.32 -15.11
CA SER A 83 -5.64 -9.93 -13.77
C SER A 83 -5.66 -8.42 -13.53
N ALA A 84 -4.70 -7.72 -14.11
CA ALA A 84 -4.55 -6.27 -14.09
C ALA A 84 -3.88 -5.86 -15.40
N PRO A 85 -4.18 -4.67 -15.96
CA PRO A 85 -3.47 -4.14 -17.12
C PRO A 85 -1.95 -4.17 -16.91
N PRO A 86 -1.13 -4.32 -17.95
CA PRO A 86 0.32 -4.24 -17.81
C PRO A 86 0.76 -2.95 -17.10
N HIS A 87 1.43 -3.09 -15.97
CA HIS A 87 1.89 -2.00 -15.11
C HIS A 87 3.23 -2.35 -14.46
N THR A 88 3.87 -1.36 -13.87
CA THR A 88 4.97 -1.53 -12.92
C THR A 88 4.47 -1.14 -11.53
N ASP A 89 4.99 -1.81 -10.53
CA ASP A 89 4.75 -1.45 -9.13
C ASP A 89 5.81 -0.44 -8.66
N LYS A 90 5.43 0.44 -7.74
CA LYS A 90 6.36 1.33 -7.03
C LYS A 90 7.15 0.63 -5.92
N GLN A 91 7.01 -0.68 -5.82
CA GLN A 91 7.58 -1.50 -4.78
C GLN A 91 8.31 -2.67 -5.41
N ASP A 92 9.43 -3.04 -4.80
CA ASP A 92 9.95 -4.41 -4.91
C ASP A 92 8.90 -5.39 -4.40
N VAL A 93 8.53 -6.34 -5.26
CA VAL A 93 7.49 -7.33 -4.98
C VAL A 93 8.01 -8.76 -5.13
N VAL A 94 7.68 -9.61 -4.15
CA VAL A 94 7.81 -11.06 -4.28
C VAL A 94 6.44 -11.65 -4.56
N VAL A 95 6.31 -12.34 -5.69
CA VAL A 95 5.07 -13.04 -6.07
C VAL A 95 5.14 -14.50 -5.59
N VAL A 96 4.15 -14.91 -4.81
CA VAL A 96 4.00 -16.28 -4.33
C VAL A 96 2.69 -16.87 -4.86
N GLN A 97 2.76 -17.86 -5.73
CA GLN A 97 1.56 -18.55 -6.21
C GLN A 97 1.08 -19.54 -5.13
N THR A 98 -0.17 -19.41 -4.69
CA THR A 98 -0.69 -20.20 -3.57
C THR A 98 -1.72 -21.24 -4.00
N GLN A 99 -2.53 -20.97 -5.03
CA GLN A 99 -3.47 -21.93 -5.60
C GLN A 99 -3.62 -21.74 -7.11
N GLY A 100 -3.95 -22.83 -7.82
CA GLY A 100 -4.08 -22.83 -9.27
C GLY A 100 -2.84 -22.31 -9.99
N ARG A 101 -2.97 -21.63 -11.13
CA ARG A 101 -1.80 -21.18 -11.91
C ARG A 101 -1.97 -19.84 -12.59
N LYS A 102 -0.87 -19.14 -12.85
CA LYS A 102 -0.88 -17.87 -13.59
C LYS A 102 0.33 -17.70 -14.48
N ARG A 103 0.12 -17.29 -15.73
CA ARG A 103 1.19 -16.90 -16.65
C ARG A 103 1.60 -15.45 -16.37
N TRP A 104 2.88 -15.24 -16.14
CA TRP A 104 3.50 -13.95 -15.91
C TRP A 104 4.43 -13.62 -17.07
N ARG A 105 4.30 -12.39 -17.56
CA ARG A 105 5.20 -11.79 -18.54
C ARG A 105 5.84 -10.57 -17.90
N VAL A 106 7.15 -10.58 -17.72
CA VAL A 106 7.93 -9.47 -17.15
C VAL A 106 8.77 -8.89 -18.27
N TYR A 107 8.69 -7.58 -18.41
CA TYR A 107 9.39 -6.83 -19.45
C TYR A 107 10.48 -5.98 -18.82
N SER A 108 11.48 -5.58 -19.61
CA SER A 108 12.48 -4.63 -19.20
C SER A 108 11.81 -3.30 -18.85
N PRO A 109 12.35 -2.54 -17.86
CA PRO A 109 11.93 -1.17 -17.65
C PRO A 109 11.97 -0.39 -18.97
N PRO A 110 11.03 0.54 -19.20
CA PRO A 110 11.08 1.40 -20.38
C PRO A 110 12.39 2.20 -20.37
N ASP A 111 13.00 2.39 -21.53
CA ASP A 111 14.20 3.20 -21.65
C ASP A 111 13.89 4.64 -21.23
N SER A 112 14.61 5.09 -20.20
CA SER A 112 14.44 6.40 -19.58
C SER A 112 14.74 7.56 -20.52
N SER A 113 15.41 7.33 -21.65
CA SER A 113 15.65 8.38 -22.65
C SER A 113 14.41 8.76 -23.46
N PHE A 114 13.37 7.91 -23.49
CA PHE A 114 12.27 8.08 -24.45
C PHE A 114 11.14 8.99 -23.98
N ASP A 115 10.99 9.27 -22.68
CA ASP A 115 9.99 10.23 -22.20
C ASP A 115 10.21 10.60 -20.72
N SER A 116 10.87 11.72 -20.44
CA SER A 116 11.13 12.16 -19.05
C SER A 116 9.88 12.67 -18.32
N GLU A 117 8.78 12.91 -19.05
CA GLU A 117 7.52 13.43 -18.52
C GLU A 117 6.51 12.33 -18.18
N LEU A 118 6.75 11.09 -18.61
CA LEU A 118 5.85 9.99 -18.31
C LEU A 118 6.24 9.29 -17.02
N ASP A 119 5.25 9.17 -16.15
CA ASP A 119 5.30 8.32 -14.96
C ASP A 119 5.56 6.87 -15.40
N PRO A 120 6.72 6.29 -15.06
CA PRO A 120 7.05 4.91 -15.46
C PRO A 120 6.08 3.88 -14.85
N PHE A 121 5.25 4.29 -13.87
CA PHE A 121 4.23 3.49 -13.20
C PHE A 121 2.82 3.63 -13.79
N LYS A 122 2.60 4.53 -14.76
CA LYS A 122 1.30 4.66 -15.44
C LYS A 122 1.24 3.83 -16.72
N GLY A 123 0.65 2.65 -16.57
CA GLY A 123 0.15 1.71 -17.58
C GLY A 123 0.40 2.06 -19.05
N MET A 124 1.49 1.52 -19.62
CA MET A 124 1.67 1.25 -21.05
C MET A 124 2.99 0.49 -21.28
N LEU A 125 3.08 -0.73 -20.73
CA LEU A 125 4.26 -1.59 -20.94
C LEU A 125 4.25 -2.32 -22.28
N GLU A 126 3.14 -2.35 -23.02
CA GLU A 126 3.13 -2.75 -24.43
C GLU A 126 3.62 -1.60 -25.35
N ARG A 127 4.64 -0.88 -24.91
CA ARG A 127 5.40 0.01 -25.81
C ARG A 127 6.26 -0.88 -26.70
N GLU A 128 6.38 -0.51 -27.97
CA GLU A 128 7.12 -1.25 -29.02
C GLU A 128 8.61 -1.49 -28.71
N ASN A 129 9.13 -0.99 -27.57
CA ASN A 129 10.54 -0.98 -27.21
C ASN A 129 10.88 -1.69 -25.87
N SER A 130 9.93 -2.33 -25.19
CA SER A 130 10.24 -3.12 -23.98
C SER A 130 10.59 -4.57 -24.35
N GLU A 131 11.71 -5.08 -23.83
CA GLU A 131 12.15 -6.46 -24.07
C GLU A 131 11.43 -7.41 -23.12
N LEU A 132 10.89 -8.53 -23.61
CA LEU A 132 10.34 -9.59 -22.76
C LEU A 132 11.49 -10.32 -22.06
N LEU A 133 11.68 -10.04 -20.77
CA LEU A 133 12.75 -10.64 -19.95
C LEU A 133 12.37 -12.01 -19.40
N LEU A 134 11.10 -12.20 -19.03
CA LEU A 134 10.61 -13.43 -18.43
C LEU A 134 9.19 -13.76 -18.90
N ASP A 135 8.96 -14.99 -19.32
CA ASP A 135 7.64 -15.55 -19.61
C ASP A 135 7.54 -16.92 -18.95
N VAL A 136 6.75 -17.01 -17.89
CA VAL A 136 6.69 -18.18 -17.02
C VAL A 136 5.29 -18.39 -16.49
N THR A 137 4.92 -19.64 -16.21
CA THR A 137 3.66 -19.97 -15.53
C THR A 137 3.94 -20.51 -14.14
N LEU A 138 3.32 -19.94 -13.11
CA LEU A 138 3.53 -20.32 -11.71
C LEU A 138 2.49 -21.32 -11.22
N TYR A 139 2.89 -22.24 -10.35
CA TYR A 139 2.07 -23.25 -9.66
C TYR A 139 2.09 -23.05 -8.15
N PRO A 140 1.17 -23.68 -7.40
CA PRO A 140 1.13 -23.53 -5.95
C PRO A 140 2.46 -23.92 -5.30
N GLY A 141 3.02 -23.02 -4.51
CA GLY A 141 4.33 -23.18 -3.88
C GLY A 141 5.49 -22.62 -4.70
N ASP A 142 5.29 -22.29 -5.97
CA ASP A 142 6.29 -21.60 -6.76
C ASP A 142 6.42 -20.15 -6.30
N THR A 143 7.64 -19.80 -5.91
CA THR A 143 8.17 -18.45 -6.04
C THR A 143 8.88 -18.39 -7.39
N LEU A 144 8.18 -17.90 -8.41
CA LEU A 144 8.71 -17.75 -9.77
C LEU A 144 9.56 -18.94 -10.34
N ARG A 145 8.93 -20.12 -10.60
CA ARG A 145 9.26 -21.09 -11.71
C ARG A 145 8.06 -22.02 -12.10
N SER A 146 8.22 -23.02 -12.99
CA SER A 146 7.33 -23.41 -14.15
C SER A 146 6.43 -24.71 -14.13
N PHE A 147 5.36 -24.78 -14.99
CA PHE A 147 4.72 -25.90 -15.84
C PHE A 147 3.17 -26.22 -15.85
N GLU A 148 2.48 -26.09 -17.01
CA GLU A 148 1.03 -26.06 -17.43
C GLU A 148 -0.17 -26.91 -16.83
N LYS A 149 -1.31 -26.29 -16.37
CA LYS A 149 -2.75 -26.56 -16.78
C LYS A 149 -3.89 -25.54 -16.39
N GLU A 150 -4.90 -25.24 -17.26
CA GLU A 150 -5.90 -24.13 -17.17
C GLU A 150 -6.84 -24.22 -15.95
N ASP A 151 -6.50 -23.51 -14.87
CA ASP A 151 -7.34 -23.33 -13.69
C ASP A 151 -7.32 -21.85 -13.27
N TRP A 152 -8.25 -21.47 -12.39
CA TRP A 152 -8.25 -20.18 -11.68
C TRP A 152 -6.90 -19.95 -10.96
N SER A 153 -6.64 -18.74 -10.47
CA SER A 153 -5.37 -18.41 -9.83
C SER A 153 -5.59 -17.70 -8.50
N MET A 154 -4.77 -18.05 -7.52
CA MET A 154 -4.57 -17.26 -6.31
C MET A 154 -3.07 -17.03 -6.06
N HIS A 155 -2.68 -15.78 -5.90
CA HIS A 155 -1.30 -15.42 -5.57
C HIS A 155 -1.25 -14.29 -4.55
N LEU A 156 -0.15 -14.27 -3.81
CA LEU A 156 0.23 -13.19 -2.92
C LEU A 156 1.29 -12.34 -3.61
N THR A 157 1.20 -11.03 -3.44
CA THR A 157 2.32 -10.12 -3.71
C THR A 157 2.79 -9.56 -2.37
N VAL A 158 4.06 -9.79 -2.05
CA VAL A 158 4.69 -9.27 -0.84
C VAL A 158 5.56 -8.10 -1.24
N GLY A 159 5.05 -6.89 -1.04
CA GLY A 159 5.80 -5.65 -1.20
C GLY A 159 6.82 -5.51 -0.07
N LEU A 160 8.08 -5.34 -0.45
CA LEU A 160 9.23 -5.26 0.47
C LEU A 160 9.77 -3.84 0.64
N ASP A 161 9.23 -2.91 -0.14
CA ASP A 161 9.91 -1.65 -0.43
C ASP A 161 9.61 -0.53 0.58
N SER A 162 10.65 0.21 0.91
CA SER A 162 10.66 1.41 1.72
C SER A 162 10.20 2.67 0.97
N HIS A 163 10.12 2.64 -0.38
CA HIS A 163 9.72 3.80 -1.19
C HIS A 163 8.33 4.34 -0.86
N VAL A 164 7.35 3.47 -0.60
CA VAL A 164 5.99 3.91 -0.22
C VAL A 164 5.96 4.72 1.07
N TRP A 165 6.99 4.59 1.89
CA TRP A 165 7.18 5.31 3.14
C TRP A 165 8.09 6.54 2.99
N ASN A 166 8.51 6.88 1.77
CA ASN A 166 9.52 7.89 1.47
C ASN A 166 10.88 7.59 2.15
N LEU A 167 11.20 6.33 2.39
CA LEU A 167 12.46 5.90 3.02
C LEU A 167 13.48 5.46 1.95
N ASN A 168 13.78 6.37 1.02
CA ASN A 168 14.76 6.18 -0.06
C ASN A 168 15.78 7.34 -0.07
N TYR A 169 16.92 7.20 -0.78
CA TYR A 169 17.98 8.23 -0.71
C TYR A 169 17.55 9.58 -1.27
N ILE A 170 16.68 9.62 -2.27
CA ILE A 170 16.21 10.91 -2.80
C ILE A 170 15.39 11.63 -1.74
N SER A 171 14.45 10.95 -1.08
CA SER A 171 13.65 11.53 0.01
C SER A 171 14.53 12.00 1.15
N MET A 172 15.54 11.20 1.50
CA MET A 172 16.54 11.55 2.50
C MET A 172 17.33 12.79 2.11
N ARG A 173 17.83 12.87 0.88
CA ARG A 173 18.56 14.03 0.36
C ARG A 173 17.68 15.28 0.33
N THR A 174 16.49 15.18 -0.26
CA THR A 174 15.56 16.31 -0.40
C THR A 174 15.18 16.88 0.97
N LEU A 175 14.82 16.02 1.93
CA LEU A 175 14.46 16.45 3.28
C LEU A 175 15.67 17.00 4.05
N ALA A 176 16.87 16.44 3.86
CA ALA A 176 18.10 16.97 4.46
C ALA A 176 18.46 18.36 3.96
N LEU A 177 18.42 18.58 2.65
CA LEU A 177 18.70 19.89 2.06
C LEU A 177 17.66 20.91 2.56
N ARG A 178 16.38 20.52 2.57
CA ARG A 178 15.28 21.37 3.03
C ARG A 178 15.40 21.75 4.51
N SER A 179 15.69 20.78 5.40
CA SER A 179 15.81 21.03 6.84
C SER A 179 16.97 21.96 7.20
N HIS A 180 17.95 22.10 6.30
CA HIS A 180 19.11 22.97 6.47
C HIS A 180 19.06 24.23 5.58
N GLY A 181 17.95 24.48 4.89
CA GLY A 181 17.78 25.66 4.03
C GLY A 181 18.69 25.67 2.80
N ILE A 182 19.16 24.50 2.36
CA ILE A 182 20.02 24.34 1.19
C ILE A 182 19.14 24.13 -0.05
N HIS A 183 19.45 24.82 -1.15
CA HIS A 183 18.69 24.70 -2.38
C HIS A 183 18.88 23.32 -3.02
N ASP A 184 17.77 22.62 -3.28
CA ASP A 184 17.80 21.37 -4.01
C ASP A 184 17.81 21.59 -5.53
N VAL A 185 18.97 21.38 -6.14
CA VAL A 185 19.20 21.50 -7.60
C VAL A 185 18.43 20.49 -8.46
N LEU A 186 17.94 19.39 -7.87
CA LEU A 186 17.17 18.38 -8.58
C LEU A 186 15.68 18.74 -8.66
N LEU A 187 15.20 19.62 -7.77
CA LEU A 187 13.85 20.15 -7.80
C LEU A 187 13.79 21.29 -8.82
N GLN A 188 13.01 21.13 -9.90
CA GLN A 188 12.82 22.18 -10.89
C GLN A 188 12.22 23.45 -10.24
N GLN A 189 12.78 24.62 -10.55
CA GLN A 189 12.28 25.93 -10.11
C GLN A 189 10.89 26.30 -10.70
N THR A 190 10.33 25.48 -11.59
CA THR A 190 9.20 25.87 -12.46
C THR A 190 7.81 25.56 -11.92
N ALA A 191 7.64 24.93 -10.75
CA ALA A 191 6.31 24.63 -10.25
C ALA A 191 5.93 25.51 -9.05
N GLN A 192 5.19 26.60 -9.32
CA GLN A 192 4.32 27.24 -8.31
C GLN A 192 3.31 26.25 -7.68
N ASN A 193 3.17 25.06 -8.27
CA ASN A 193 2.50 23.91 -7.69
C ASN A 193 3.56 22.88 -7.33
N PHE A 194 4.28 23.11 -6.23
CA PHE A 194 5.08 22.07 -5.60
C PHE A 194 4.09 20.95 -5.26
N ASP A 195 4.00 19.93 -6.11
CA ASP A 195 3.24 18.74 -5.77
C ASP A 195 4.00 18.12 -4.61
N ARG A 196 3.53 18.38 -3.38
CA ARG A 196 4.16 17.91 -2.14
C ARG A 196 4.14 16.38 -2.02
N ASN A 197 3.57 15.71 -3.02
CA ASN A 197 3.87 14.32 -3.32
C ASN A 197 5.36 14.16 -3.58
N MET A 198 6.04 13.55 -2.61
CA MET A 198 7.42 13.04 -2.70
C MET A 198 7.57 11.91 -3.74
N ASP A 199 6.70 11.86 -4.75
CA ASP A 199 6.67 10.87 -5.82
C ASP A 199 7.76 11.24 -6.85
N MET A 200 9.01 11.18 -6.39
CA MET A 200 10.19 11.78 -7.04
C MET A 200 10.78 10.93 -8.16
N CYS A 201 10.00 10.01 -8.73
CA CYS A 201 10.37 9.23 -9.90
C CYS A 201 10.14 9.98 -11.23
N VAL A 202 10.03 11.31 -11.18
CA VAL A 202 9.79 12.19 -12.33
C VAL A 202 10.77 13.36 -12.34
N GLY A 203 11.15 13.85 -13.52
CA GLY A 203 12.00 15.03 -13.69
C GLY A 203 13.49 14.74 -13.91
N ARG A 204 14.39 15.63 -13.43
CA ARG A 204 15.84 15.56 -13.72
C ARG A 204 16.53 14.32 -13.16
N VAL A 205 15.95 13.68 -12.14
CA VAL A 205 16.47 12.41 -11.62
C VAL A 205 16.44 11.31 -12.70
N ASN A 206 15.43 11.32 -13.58
CA ASN A 206 15.36 10.39 -14.71
C ASN A 206 16.37 10.69 -15.83
N GLN A 207 17.06 11.83 -15.76
CA GLN A 207 18.12 12.23 -16.68
C GLN A 207 19.52 11.89 -16.15
N LEU A 208 19.62 11.36 -14.91
CA LEU A 208 20.88 10.88 -14.35
C LEU A 208 21.29 9.56 -15.02
N SER A 209 22.59 9.27 -14.99
CA SER A 209 23.09 7.96 -15.44
C SER A 209 22.44 6.80 -14.66
N ASN A 210 22.26 5.63 -15.28
CA ASN A 210 21.56 4.51 -14.65
C ASN A 210 22.23 4.10 -13.32
N ASP A 211 23.56 4.02 -13.28
CA ASP A 211 24.34 3.75 -12.06
C ASP A 211 23.99 4.72 -10.91
N LEU A 212 23.90 6.02 -11.23
CA LEU A 212 23.64 7.05 -10.23
C LEU A 212 22.19 6.99 -9.74
N ARG A 213 21.27 6.75 -10.67
CA ARG A 213 19.86 6.57 -10.39
C ARG A 213 19.62 5.35 -9.50
N GLU A 214 20.18 4.18 -9.85
CA GLU A 214 20.09 2.98 -9.02
C GLU A 214 20.67 3.20 -7.62
N GLY A 215 21.79 3.92 -7.50
CA GLY A 215 22.33 4.31 -6.19
C GLY A 215 21.36 5.19 -5.39
N LEU A 216 20.73 6.19 -6.02
CA LEU A 216 19.78 7.10 -5.37
C LEU A 216 18.42 6.47 -5.01
N TYR A 217 18.01 5.41 -5.71
CA TYR A 217 16.77 4.69 -5.39
C TYR A 217 17.02 3.41 -4.59
N SER A 218 18.27 3.06 -4.27
CA SER A 218 18.53 1.90 -3.40
C SER A 218 18.00 2.13 -1.97
N SER A 219 17.75 1.04 -1.22
CA SER A 219 17.31 1.16 0.17
C SER A 219 18.44 1.70 1.05
N VAL A 220 18.09 2.43 2.12
CA VAL A 220 19.05 2.89 3.11
C VAL A 220 19.41 1.70 4.01
N ASP A 221 20.42 0.93 3.63
CA ASP A 221 20.95 -0.16 4.46
C ASP A 221 22.20 0.27 5.28
N ASP A 222 22.65 -0.61 6.17
CA ASP A 222 23.82 -0.38 7.04
C ASP A 222 25.14 -0.15 6.28
N THR A 223 25.18 -0.32 4.95
CA THR A 223 26.39 -0.12 4.14
C THR A 223 26.58 1.29 3.61
N MET A 224 25.80 2.26 4.12
CA MET A 224 25.80 3.70 3.81
C MET A 224 27.17 4.37 3.56
N LEU A 225 28.26 3.87 4.16
CA LEU A 225 29.58 4.49 4.10
C LEU A 225 30.50 3.94 3.01
N SER A 226 30.05 3.01 2.17
CA SER A 226 30.92 2.35 1.17
C SER A 226 31.07 3.09 -0.17
N PHE A 227 30.44 4.26 -0.37
CA PHE A 227 30.52 5.09 -1.58
C PHE A 227 31.87 5.83 -1.75
N HIS A 228 33.00 5.14 -1.64
CA HIS A 228 34.33 5.76 -1.54
C HIS A 228 35.16 5.87 -2.83
N SER A 229 34.60 5.78 -4.04
CA SER A 229 35.41 6.14 -5.24
C SER A 229 34.72 6.71 -6.48
N LYS A 230 33.40 6.95 -6.50
CA LYS A 230 32.69 7.52 -7.67
C LYS A 230 32.27 9.01 -7.53
N ASN A 231 32.65 9.68 -6.44
CA ASN A 231 32.15 11.03 -6.09
C ASN A 231 32.42 12.14 -7.14
N ASP A 232 33.44 12.00 -7.99
CA ASP A 232 33.76 13.02 -8.99
C ASP A 232 32.72 13.09 -10.12
N ARG A 233 32.04 11.98 -10.44
CA ARG A 233 30.98 11.96 -11.47
C ARG A 233 29.67 12.58 -10.98
N THR A 234 29.34 12.36 -9.72
CA THR A 234 28.09 12.80 -9.08
C THR A 234 27.96 14.33 -9.08
N ASN A 235 29.05 15.03 -8.77
CA ASN A 235 29.05 16.49 -8.68
C ASN A 235 28.85 17.16 -10.05
N LEU A 236 29.38 16.56 -11.12
CA LEU A 236 29.27 17.11 -12.47
C LEU A 236 27.85 16.93 -13.04
N GLU A 237 27.25 15.75 -12.87
CA GLU A 237 25.90 15.44 -13.37
C GLU A 237 24.81 16.22 -12.61
N CYS A 238 25.03 16.52 -11.32
CA CYS A 238 24.12 17.32 -10.50
C CYS A 238 24.30 18.85 -10.67
N GLY A 239 25.24 19.32 -11.49
CA GLY A 239 25.43 20.74 -11.79
C GLY A 239 26.07 21.57 -10.67
N PHE A 240 26.89 20.94 -9.81
CA PHE A 240 27.56 21.63 -8.70
C PHE A 240 28.57 22.65 -9.23
N ARG A 241 28.53 23.90 -8.73
CA ARG A 241 29.57 24.92 -8.94
C ARG A 241 30.35 25.10 -7.64
N GLU A 242 31.67 25.06 -7.71
CA GLU A 242 32.58 25.05 -6.55
C GLU A 242 32.54 26.33 -5.68
N ASP A 243 31.93 27.43 -6.17
CA ASP A 243 32.04 28.74 -5.54
C ASP A 243 30.98 29.06 -4.45
N GLU A 244 29.99 28.21 -4.21
CA GLU A 244 28.97 28.44 -3.17
C GLU A 244 28.88 27.26 -2.20
N ALA A 245 29.24 27.50 -0.93
CA ALA A 245 29.25 26.54 0.17
C ALA A 245 27.82 26.08 0.58
N GLN A 246 27.14 25.37 -0.32
CA GLN A 246 25.79 24.84 -0.14
C GLN A 246 25.79 23.30 -0.14
N SER A 247 26.72 22.69 0.61
CA SER A 247 26.74 21.24 0.82
C SER A 247 26.38 20.91 2.27
N LEU A 248 25.72 19.77 2.48
CA LEU A 248 25.53 19.24 3.83
C LEU A 248 26.88 18.94 4.47
N THR A 249 27.04 19.30 5.75
CA THR A 249 28.19 18.84 6.54
C THR A 249 28.02 17.36 6.90
N PHE A 250 29.12 16.72 7.30
CA PHE A 250 29.06 15.33 7.77
C PHE A 250 28.05 15.15 8.93
N ASP A 251 28.03 16.09 9.89
CA ASP A 251 27.10 16.04 11.02
C ASP A 251 25.63 16.15 10.57
N GLN A 252 25.35 16.97 9.56
CA GLN A 252 24.00 17.11 8.99
C GLN A 252 23.57 15.84 8.25
N CYS A 253 24.48 15.22 7.50
CA CYS A 253 24.25 13.92 6.87
C CYS A 253 23.96 12.85 7.94
N LEU A 254 24.80 12.77 8.98
CA LEU A 254 24.62 11.80 10.07
C LEU A 254 23.29 12.01 10.81
N GLN A 255 22.93 13.27 11.11
CA GLN A 255 21.63 13.60 11.72
C GLN A 255 20.46 13.15 10.84
N THR A 256 20.55 13.37 9.54
CA THR A 256 19.53 12.94 8.56
C THR A 256 19.36 11.42 8.61
N VAL A 257 20.46 10.68 8.51
CA VAL A 257 20.46 9.21 8.50
C VAL A 257 19.84 8.68 9.78
N ASN A 258 20.27 9.19 10.94
CA ASN A 258 19.72 8.77 12.23
C ASN A 258 18.22 9.05 12.33
N HIS A 259 17.73 10.16 11.77
CA HIS A 259 16.31 10.48 11.77
C HIS A 259 15.51 9.53 10.86
N PHE A 260 16.03 9.22 9.67
CA PHE A 260 15.41 8.25 8.76
C PHE A 260 15.39 6.84 9.33
N GLN A 261 16.48 6.37 9.92
CA GLN A 261 16.54 5.09 10.61
C GLN A 261 15.54 5.03 11.77
N TYR A 262 15.45 6.11 12.56
CA TYR A 262 14.49 6.20 13.66
C TYR A 262 13.04 6.08 13.19
N VAL A 263 12.65 6.82 12.14
CA VAL A 263 11.29 6.74 11.59
C VAL A 263 11.03 5.41 10.89
N GLY A 264 12.01 4.89 10.14
CA GLY A 264 11.93 3.57 9.52
C GLY A 264 11.69 2.46 10.54
N GLN A 265 12.38 2.52 11.69
CA GLN A 265 12.17 1.58 12.79
C GLN A 265 10.78 1.70 13.40
N LYS A 266 10.22 2.91 13.53
CA LYS A 266 8.83 3.10 13.99
C LYS A 266 7.84 2.43 13.04
N ILE A 267 7.99 2.62 11.73
CA ILE A 267 7.12 1.99 10.72
C ILE A 267 7.23 0.47 10.79
N ALA A 268 8.45 -0.07 10.89
CA ALA A 268 8.69 -1.50 11.02
C ALA A 268 8.02 -2.07 12.28
N ASN A 269 8.15 -1.37 13.41
CA ASN A 269 7.50 -1.75 14.67
C ASN A 269 5.96 -1.71 14.57
N SER A 270 5.38 -0.67 13.95
CA SER A 270 3.93 -0.59 13.74
C SER A 270 3.42 -1.72 12.85
N HIS A 271 4.16 -2.11 11.80
CA HIS A 271 3.84 -3.30 11.00
C HIS A 271 3.92 -4.59 11.83
N GLN A 272 4.98 -4.75 12.61
CA GLN A 272 5.15 -5.91 13.49
C GLN A 272 4.00 -6.03 14.49
N ASP A 273 3.66 -4.94 15.18
CA ASP A 273 2.60 -4.89 16.17
C ASP A 273 1.23 -5.17 15.54
N MET A 274 0.98 -4.65 14.33
CA MET A 274 -0.21 -4.94 13.55
C MET A 274 -0.36 -6.45 13.29
N TYR A 275 0.70 -7.12 12.81
CA TYR A 275 0.63 -8.56 12.52
C TYR A 275 0.54 -9.41 13.79
N VAL A 276 1.25 -9.05 14.84
CA VAL A 276 1.16 -9.72 16.15
C VAL A 276 -0.25 -9.59 16.72
N ALA A 277 -0.87 -8.41 16.63
CA ALA A 277 -2.24 -8.19 17.06
C ALA A 277 -3.24 -9.03 16.24
N ALA A 278 -3.04 -9.13 14.92
CA ALA A 278 -3.85 -9.97 14.06
C ALA A 278 -3.74 -11.47 14.44
N VAL A 279 -2.53 -11.98 14.65
CA VAL A 279 -2.31 -13.38 15.06
C VAL A 279 -2.93 -13.66 16.43
N LYS A 280 -2.73 -12.78 17.42
CA LYS A 280 -3.32 -12.91 18.76
C LYS A 280 -4.84 -12.92 18.72
N GLU A 281 -5.44 -12.06 17.90
CA GLU A 281 -6.90 -12.04 17.72
C GLU A 281 -7.42 -13.37 17.19
N GLU A 282 -6.74 -13.97 16.20
CA GLU A 282 -7.13 -15.28 15.70
C GLU A 282 -7.02 -16.37 16.78
N GLN A 283 -5.93 -16.39 17.54
CA GLN A 283 -5.76 -17.33 18.64
C GLN A 283 -6.89 -17.20 19.68
N MET A 284 -7.29 -15.96 20.01
CA MET A 284 -8.45 -15.73 20.90
C MET A 284 -9.74 -16.29 20.30
N ARG A 285 -9.99 -16.11 19.00
CA ARG A 285 -11.17 -16.67 18.31
C ARG A 285 -11.21 -18.19 18.32
N VAL A 286 -10.05 -18.85 18.20
CA VAL A 286 -9.94 -20.32 18.28
C VAL A 286 -10.21 -20.83 19.70
N ASN A 287 -9.74 -20.09 20.72
CA ASN A 287 -9.85 -20.49 22.12
C ASN A 287 -11.20 -20.13 22.77
N GLU A 288 -12.01 -19.27 22.16
CA GLU A 288 -13.38 -19.00 22.64
C GLU A 288 -14.24 -20.27 22.60
N GLU A 289 -14.83 -20.64 23.75
CA GLU A 289 -15.64 -21.85 23.88
C GLU A 289 -16.74 -21.93 22.80
N GLY A 290 -16.80 -23.08 22.13
CA GLY A 290 -17.69 -23.35 20.99
C GLY A 290 -17.12 -22.92 19.63
N GLY A 291 -16.00 -22.22 19.59
CA GLY A 291 -15.42 -21.68 18.37
C GLY A 291 -16.20 -20.46 17.89
N TRP A 292 -15.46 -19.42 17.50
CA TRP A 292 -16.04 -18.13 17.11
C TRP A 292 -17.13 -18.23 16.03
N ALA A 293 -17.04 -19.24 15.16
CA ALA A 293 -18.05 -19.52 14.15
C ALA A 293 -19.33 -20.19 14.70
N ARG A 294 -19.30 -21.04 15.74
CA ARG A 294 -20.50 -21.84 16.06
C ARG A 294 -21.52 -21.12 16.95
N ASN A 295 -21.13 -19.98 17.55
CA ASN A 295 -21.92 -19.30 18.58
C ASN A 295 -22.46 -17.92 18.17
N VAL A 296 -22.38 -17.57 16.89
CA VAL A 296 -23.10 -16.42 16.33
C VAL A 296 -24.47 -16.90 15.90
N GLY A 297 -25.43 -16.86 16.81
CA GLY A 297 -26.84 -16.85 16.42
C GLY A 297 -27.17 -15.59 15.60
N ASN A 298 -28.45 -15.24 15.49
CA ASN A 298 -28.88 -14.07 14.70
C ASN A 298 -28.42 -12.72 15.27
N SER A 299 -27.91 -12.67 16.50
CA SER A 299 -27.32 -11.48 17.08
C SER A 299 -25.86 -11.70 17.46
N MET A 300 -25.02 -10.84 16.90
CA MET A 300 -23.61 -10.76 17.24
C MET A 300 -23.43 -9.62 18.24
N PRO A 301 -22.86 -9.86 19.44
CA PRO A 301 -22.57 -8.78 20.37
C PRO A 301 -21.69 -7.71 19.70
N ASP A 302 -21.96 -6.43 19.94
CA ASP A 302 -21.23 -5.30 19.35
C ASP A 302 -19.71 -5.42 19.51
N GLU A 303 -19.26 -5.94 20.65
CA GLU A 303 -17.84 -6.20 20.90
C GLU A 303 -17.27 -7.22 19.89
N ARG A 304 -17.99 -8.31 19.61
CA ARG A 304 -17.57 -9.29 18.59
C ARG A 304 -17.66 -8.72 17.17
N ALA A 305 -18.65 -7.89 16.87
CA ALA A 305 -18.76 -7.20 15.58
C ALA A 305 -17.59 -6.22 15.37
N ARG A 306 -17.18 -5.49 16.42
CA ARG A 306 -15.99 -4.63 16.40
C ARG A 306 -14.70 -5.43 16.22
N ARG A 307 -14.63 -6.64 16.79
CA ARG A 307 -13.49 -7.58 16.66
C ARG A 307 -13.44 -8.33 15.33
N LEU A 308 -14.58 -8.47 14.64
CA LEU A 308 -14.65 -8.93 13.24
C LEU A 308 -14.05 -7.96 12.27
N SER A 309 -14.04 -6.71 12.70
CA SER A 309 -13.80 -5.66 11.78
C SER A 309 -12.32 -5.55 11.49
N ILE A 310 -12.06 -5.50 10.19
CA ILE A 310 -10.90 -4.88 9.56
C ILE A 310 -10.58 -3.48 10.15
N PHE A 311 -11.41 -2.90 11.03
CA PHE A 311 -11.24 -1.59 11.67
C PHE A 311 -10.28 -1.56 12.88
N ARG A 312 -9.48 -2.60 13.17
CA ARG A 312 -8.28 -2.45 14.04
C ARG A 312 -7.07 -1.90 13.30
N VAL A 313 -7.03 -2.19 12.01
CA VAL A 313 -5.95 -1.82 11.11
C VAL A 313 -5.85 -0.29 10.88
N PRO A 314 -6.93 0.51 10.93
CA PRO A 314 -6.85 1.97 10.89
C PRO A 314 -5.95 2.58 11.97
N LEU A 315 -5.86 2.00 13.18
CA LEU A 315 -4.98 2.53 14.22
C LEU A 315 -3.50 2.44 13.78
N TYR A 316 -3.08 1.28 13.30
CA TYR A 316 -1.71 1.08 12.83
C TYR A 316 -1.40 1.90 11.58
N PHE A 317 -2.37 2.10 10.68
CA PHE A 317 -2.16 3.01 9.54
C PHE A 317 -2.07 4.46 9.97
N GLN A 318 -2.87 4.90 10.95
CA GLN A 318 -2.70 6.23 11.54
C GLN A 318 -1.31 6.40 12.15
N GLU A 319 -0.77 5.38 12.83
CA GLU A 319 0.61 5.40 13.32
C GLU A 319 1.65 5.54 12.20
N MET A 320 1.49 4.78 11.11
CA MET A 320 2.36 4.88 9.94
C MET A 320 2.25 6.23 9.22
N ASP A 321 1.03 6.78 9.11
CA ASP A 321 0.81 8.11 8.53
C ASP A 321 1.42 9.20 9.42
N MET A 322 1.32 9.08 10.75
CA MET A 322 2.04 9.97 11.68
C MET A 322 3.55 9.89 11.49
N CYS A 323 4.11 8.72 11.21
CA CYS A 323 5.54 8.57 10.90
C CYS A 323 5.92 9.31 9.59
N ARG A 324 5.06 9.25 8.56
CA ARG A 324 5.28 10.00 7.30
C ARG A 324 5.22 11.51 7.54
N GLU A 325 4.27 11.98 8.34
CA GLU A 325 4.18 13.39 8.72
C GLU A 325 5.37 13.84 9.56
N GLU A 326 5.90 12.98 10.45
CA GLU A 326 7.10 13.26 11.23
C GLU A 326 8.31 13.55 10.32
N LEU A 327 8.55 12.70 9.31
CA LEU A 327 9.61 12.92 8.31
C LEU A 327 9.42 14.21 7.53
N ARG A 328 8.18 14.50 7.11
CA ARG A 328 7.85 15.72 6.38
C ARG A 328 8.10 16.95 7.25
N ALA A 329 7.58 16.95 8.48
CA ALA A 329 7.73 18.05 9.43
C ALA A 329 9.19 18.33 9.77
N TRP A 330 10.02 17.28 9.85
CA TRP A 330 11.46 17.42 10.04
C TRP A 330 12.13 18.17 8.88
N GLY A 331 11.74 17.87 7.63
CA GLY A 331 12.20 18.62 6.45
C GLY A 331 11.78 20.09 6.45
N ASP A 332 10.68 20.41 7.12
CA ASP A 332 10.04 21.74 7.11
C ASP A 332 10.50 22.67 8.25
N PHE A 333 11.41 22.21 9.12
CA PHE A 333 11.79 22.79 10.42
C PHE A 333 12.31 24.25 10.44
N LEU A 334 12.23 25.01 9.35
CA LEU A 334 12.56 26.44 9.33
C LEU A 334 11.48 27.36 9.95
N GLY A 335 10.41 26.82 10.55
CA GLY A 335 9.32 27.61 11.15
C GLY A 335 8.69 26.97 12.39
N THR A 336 8.31 27.80 13.36
CA THR A 336 7.76 27.44 14.69
C THR A 336 6.62 26.40 14.64
N HIS A 337 6.79 25.31 15.39
CA HIS A 337 5.83 24.22 15.58
C HIS A 337 4.56 24.64 16.35
N GLU A 338 3.55 25.16 15.67
CA GLU A 338 2.20 25.20 16.23
C GLU A 338 1.26 24.38 15.34
N ASN A 339 0.84 23.21 15.85
CA ASN A 339 -0.17 22.28 15.33
C ASN A 339 0.00 21.81 13.87
N ILE A 340 0.71 20.69 13.69
CA ILE A 340 0.79 19.98 12.40
C ILE A 340 -0.44 19.07 12.32
N SER A 341 -1.46 19.48 11.57
CA SER A 341 -2.48 18.54 11.07
C SER A 341 -1.87 17.68 9.97
N PRO A 342 -2.24 16.37 9.86
CA PRO A 342 -1.78 15.52 8.77
C PRO A 342 -2.22 16.14 7.44
N MET A 343 -1.26 16.36 6.54
CA MET A 343 -1.52 17.10 5.32
C MET A 343 -1.87 16.13 4.18
N ILE A 344 -3.10 16.25 3.67
CA ILE A 344 -3.62 15.45 2.55
C ILE A 344 -2.96 15.91 1.24
N LEU A 345 -2.44 14.96 0.45
CA LEU A 345 -1.78 15.18 -0.84
C LEU A 345 -2.64 14.77 -2.03
N VAL A 346 -2.30 15.27 -3.22
CA VAL A 346 -2.79 14.68 -4.47
C VAL A 346 -2.38 13.21 -4.51
N GLY A 347 -3.23 12.33 -5.00
CA GLY A 347 -2.96 10.90 -5.06
C GLY A 347 -3.33 10.12 -3.79
N ASP A 348 -3.41 10.79 -2.64
CA ASP A 348 -3.81 10.14 -1.39
C ASP A 348 -5.22 9.58 -1.49
N GLN A 349 -5.45 8.44 -0.84
CA GLN A 349 -6.80 7.93 -0.64
C GLN A 349 -7.35 8.49 0.66
N VAL A 350 -8.58 8.97 0.61
CA VAL A 350 -9.31 9.57 1.72
C VAL A 350 -10.71 8.96 1.77
N GLU A 351 -11.37 9.00 2.91
CA GLU A 351 -12.81 8.81 2.96
C GLU A 351 -13.50 10.17 3.01
N SER A 352 -14.58 10.33 2.25
CA SER A 352 -15.37 11.55 2.25
C SER A 352 -16.85 11.25 2.39
N VAL A 353 -17.57 12.18 3.02
CA VAL A 353 -19.03 12.16 3.04
C VAL A 353 -19.53 12.44 1.62
N PHE A 354 -20.06 11.42 0.96
CA PHE A 354 -20.60 11.55 -0.38
C PHE A 354 -21.74 12.58 -0.37
N PRO A 355 -21.79 13.54 -1.31
CA PRO A 355 -22.86 14.52 -1.36
C PRO A 355 -24.14 13.80 -1.78
N THR A 356 -24.92 13.35 -0.80
CA THR A 356 -26.22 12.70 -0.98
C THR A 356 -27.28 13.74 -1.33
N ASN A 357 -27.17 14.34 -2.51
CA ASN A 357 -28.33 14.94 -3.18
C ASN A 357 -29.17 13.88 -3.94
N LEU A 358 -28.72 12.61 -3.97
CA LEU A 358 -29.34 11.51 -4.71
C LEU A 358 -29.87 10.35 -3.85
N CYS A 359 -29.56 10.31 -2.56
CA CYS A 359 -30.10 9.30 -1.64
C CYS A 359 -30.92 10.01 -0.57
N ARG A 360 -32.22 9.72 -0.52
CA ARG A 360 -33.16 10.25 0.47
C ARG A 360 -32.58 10.07 1.87
N GLU A 361 -32.69 11.13 2.68
CA GLU A 361 -32.45 11.12 4.13
C GLU A 361 -33.19 9.94 4.75
N VAL A 362 -32.46 8.88 5.04
CA VAL A 362 -32.88 7.85 5.98
C VAL A 362 -32.00 8.11 7.19
N ASP A 363 -32.63 8.50 8.30
CA ASP A 363 -31.98 8.84 9.57
C ASP A 363 -30.93 7.78 9.95
N GLY A 364 -29.66 8.07 9.70
CA GLY A 364 -28.54 7.16 9.91
C GLY A 364 -27.24 7.83 9.50
N GLU A 365 -26.17 7.59 10.26
CA GLU A 365 -24.83 8.11 10.01
C GLU A 365 -24.45 8.05 8.52
N HIS A 366 -24.01 9.17 7.95
CA HIS A 366 -23.60 9.19 6.55
C HIS A 366 -22.39 8.27 6.36
N PRO A 367 -22.48 7.26 5.49
CA PRO A 367 -21.34 6.38 5.23
C PRO A 367 -20.23 7.20 4.58
N PHE A 368 -19.05 7.15 5.18
CA PHE A 368 -17.83 7.62 4.57
C PHE A 368 -17.52 6.73 3.35
N ASN A 369 -17.23 7.36 2.21
CA ASN A 369 -16.93 6.66 0.97
C ASN A 369 -15.47 6.93 0.60
N SER A 370 -14.71 5.88 0.30
CA SER A 370 -13.33 6.02 -0.15
C SER A 370 -13.25 6.73 -1.50
N ALA A 371 -12.30 7.64 -1.61
CA ALA A 371 -12.00 8.43 -2.79
C ALA A 371 -10.49 8.68 -2.89
N LYS A 372 -10.02 9.06 -4.07
CA LYS A 372 -8.65 9.50 -4.33
C LYS A 372 -8.62 11.01 -4.51
N VAL A 373 -7.73 11.71 -3.84
CA VAL A 373 -7.51 13.14 -4.11
C VAL A 373 -6.86 13.27 -5.48
N ILE A 374 -7.46 14.02 -6.39
CA ILE A 374 -6.92 14.22 -7.75
C ILE A 374 -6.43 15.65 -7.97
N LYS A 375 -6.84 16.59 -7.12
CA LYS A 375 -6.39 17.97 -7.16
C LYS A 375 -6.58 18.62 -5.80
N ILE A 376 -5.66 19.53 -5.46
CA ILE A 376 -5.79 20.43 -4.31
C ILE A 376 -5.80 21.85 -4.87
N SER A 377 -6.67 22.72 -4.34
CA SER A 377 -6.69 24.13 -4.68
C SER A 377 -5.38 24.83 -4.27
N SER A 378 -5.07 25.96 -4.91
CA SER A 378 -3.84 26.71 -4.64
C SER A 378 -3.74 27.25 -3.20
N ASP A 379 -4.87 27.38 -2.50
CA ASP A 379 -4.93 27.78 -1.09
C ASP A 379 -4.84 26.60 -0.11
N GLY A 380 -4.81 25.35 -0.60
CA GLY A 380 -4.77 24.15 0.22
C GLY A 380 -6.08 23.79 0.92
N MET A 381 -7.17 24.55 0.71
CA MET A 381 -8.40 24.41 1.49
C MET A 381 -9.44 23.49 0.84
N LEU A 382 -9.31 23.21 -0.46
CA LEU A 382 -10.30 22.49 -1.25
C LEU A 382 -9.65 21.34 -2.03
N TYR A 383 -10.35 20.22 -2.05
CA TYR A 383 -9.90 18.95 -2.61
C TYR A 383 -10.88 18.49 -3.69
N ASP A 384 -10.38 18.18 -4.88
CA ASP A 384 -11.14 17.42 -5.86
C ASP A 384 -10.85 15.94 -5.63
N LEU A 385 -11.90 15.15 -5.46
CA LEU A 385 -11.87 13.73 -5.17
C LEU A 385 -12.40 12.91 -6.34
N GLN A 386 -11.80 11.76 -6.62
CA GLN A 386 -12.29 10.74 -7.54
C GLN A 386 -12.68 9.48 -6.77
N TYR A 387 -13.97 9.14 -6.80
CA TYR A 387 -14.50 7.93 -6.18
C TYR A 387 -14.25 6.70 -7.04
N PHE A 388 -14.38 5.51 -6.43
CA PHE A 388 -14.20 4.22 -7.11
C PHE A 388 -15.07 4.03 -8.36
N ASN A 389 -16.28 4.57 -8.36
CA ASN A 389 -17.18 4.53 -9.52
C ASN A 389 -16.78 5.51 -10.64
N GLY A 390 -15.62 6.17 -10.54
CA GLY A 390 -15.11 7.16 -11.48
C GLY A 390 -15.70 8.55 -11.31
N MET A 391 -16.67 8.75 -10.41
CA MET A 391 -17.24 10.08 -10.15
C MET A 391 -16.20 11.02 -9.56
N VAL A 392 -16.21 12.26 -10.02
CA VAL A 392 -15.35 13.33 -9.49
C VAL A 392 -16.21 14.32 -8.70
N GLN A 393 -15.87 14.54 -7.44
CA GLN A 393 -16.42 15.62 -6.62
C GLN A 393 -15.39 16.70 -6.44
N LYS A 394 -15.74 17.94 -6.81
CA LYS A 394 -14.83 19.08 -6.73
C LYS A 394 -15.07 19.89 -5.47
N GLY A 395 -14.02 20.51 -4.95
CA GLY A 395 -14.14 21.52 -3.91
C GLY A 395 -14.56 20.99 -2.54
N VAL A 396 -14.16 19.77 -2.16
CA VAL A 396 -14.42 19.20 -0.84
C VAL A 396 -13.52 19.89 0.19
N GLN A 397 -14.05 20.31 1.33
CA GLN A 397 -13.24 20.91 2.40
C GLN A 397 -12.58 19.83 3.26
N GLU A 398 -11.40 20.12 3.83
CA GLU A 398 -10.59 19.16 4.60
C GLU A 398 -11.37 18.48 5.73
N HIS A 399 -12.23 19.21 6.46
CA HIS A 399 -12.97 18.66 7.59
C HIS A 399 -14.08 17.65 7.19
N TYR A 400 -14.34 17.50 5.89
CA TYR A 400 -15.19 16.43 5.34
C TYR A 400 -14.40 15.21 4.87
N LEU A 401 -13.08 15.21 5.05
CA LEU A 401 -12.18 14.13 4.71
C LEU A 401 -11.75 13.39 5.97
N ARG A 402 -11.57 12.07 5.84
CA ARG A 402 -10.80 11.23 6.75
C ARG A 402 -9.64 10.64 5.96
N GLY A 403 -8.47 10.53 6.58
CA GLY A 403 -7.26 10.08 5.92
C GLY A 403 -6.19 11.17 5.84
N PRO A 404 -5.10 10.96 5.07
CA PRO A 404 -4.93 9.88 4.09
C PRO A 404 -4.97 8.49 4.73
N HIS A 405 -5.49 7.51 3.99
CA HIS A 405 -5.38 6.10 4.32
C HIS A 405 -4.58 5.46 3.21
N GLY A 406 -3.46 4.80 3.52
CA GLY A 406 -2.66 4.14 2.48
C GLY A 406 -3.37 3.01 1.72
N ILE A 407 -4.59 2.62 2.08
CA ILE A 407 -5.28 1.42 1.59
C ILE A 407 -6.76 1.65 1.30
N GLY A 408 -7.15 1.22 0.11
CA GLY A 408 -8.53 1.07 -0.34
C GLY A 408 -8.67 -0.33 -0.90
N ILE A 409 -9.80 -0.97 -0.65
CA ILE A 409 -10.13 -2.25 -1.30
C ILE A 409 -10.50 -1.93 -2.75
N TYR A 410 -9.70 -2.41 -3.72
CA TYR A 410 -10.08 -2.39 -5.13
C TYR A 410 -10.76 -3.73 -5.44
N ILE A 411 -12.09 -3.73 -5.55
CA ILE A 411 -12.88 -4.89 -6.02
C ILE A 411 -13.09 -4.78 -7.53
#